data_AF-A0A2E2E3F1-F1
#
_entry.id   AF-A0A2E2E3F1-F1
#
_cell.length_a   1.000
_cell.length_b   1.000
_cell.length_c   1.000
_cell.angle_alpha   90.00
_cell.angle_beta   90.00
_cell.angle_gamma   90.00
#
_symmetry.space_group_name_H-M   'P 1'
#
loop_
_entity.id
_entity.type
_entity.pdbx_description
1 polymer ?
#
loop_
_entity_poly.entity_id
_entity_poly.type
_entity_poly.pdbx_seq_one_letter_code
_entity_poly.pdbx_strand_id
1 'polypeptide(L)'
;MSDLNEQQADILHRARNYPYTAPTDSYTWENGAERPFKPEDRVGRVPVLAVGSNRAPERLAQKFGHLGDHIIPVERAYLTDFDVVYAAHITAYGAVPAMLQFSPGVTVELAVTWLDQAQLPIMHATEIGAANYEFRLLDGIELRLNGKERLDHAFLYVSTRGHLRGDDGEAIPLLALRAKGRSGSGRATGEVLETVRQRFAPTQEADAFIFKLVEDKTYREAITARMSKDAVPFNYETGLPPL
;
A
#
# COMPACT_ATOMS: atom_id res chain seq x y z
N MET A 1 15.15 -2.14 30.08
CA MET A 1 14.94 -0.73 29.66
C MET A 1 15.35 -0.50 28.21
N SER A 2 16.41 -1.13 27.70
CA SER A 2 16.78 -1.09 26.26
C SER A 2 15.69 -1.67 25.36
N ASP A 3 15.21 -2.87 25.67
CA ASP A 3 14.37 -3.67 24.75
C ASP A 3 12.97 -3.08 24.61
N LEU A 4 12.45 -2.44 25.66
CA LEU A 4 11.16 -1.74 25.63
C LEU A 4 11.23 -0.50 24.73
N ASN A 5 12.34 0.25 24.79
CA ASN A 5 12.54 1.42 23.95
C ASN A 5 12.72 1.04 22.48
N GLU A 6 13.41 -0.08 22.21
CA GLU A 6 13.56 -0.63 20.87
C GLU A 6 12.21 -1.10 20.29
N GLN A 7 11.42 -1.84 21.07
CA GLN A 7 10.08 -2.25 20.66
C GLN A 7 9.14 -1.06 20.38
N GLN A 8 9.21 -0.01 21.20
CA GLN A 8 8.46 1.22 20.97
C GLN A 8 8.91 1.95 19.71
N ALA A 9 10.23 2.03 19.46
CA ALA A 9 10.78 2.62 18.25
C ALA A 9 10.32 1.85 16.99
N ASP A 10 10.30 0.52 17.03
CA ASP A 10 9.82 -0.32 15.94
C ASP A 10 8.33 -0.10 15.63
N ILE A 11 7.50 0.03 16.67
CA ILE A 11 6.07 0.35 16.49
C ILE A 11 5.92 1.69 15.77
N LEU A 12 6.61 2.72 16.24
CA LEU A 12 6.53 4.06 15.65
C LEU A 12 7.08 4.07 14.21
N HIS A 13 8.17 3.36 13.95
CA HIS A 13 8.75 3.19 12.62
C HIS A 13 7.72 2.57 11.67
N ARG A 14 7.08 1.46 12.08
CA ARG A 14 6.11 0.75 11.25
C ARG A 14 4.87 1.58 10.92
N ALA A 15 4.39 2.37 11.87
CA ALA A 15 3.23 3.23 11.68
C ALA A 15 3.52 4.45 10.79
N ARG A 16 4.63 5.17 11.06
CA ARG A 16 4.93 6.47 10.44
C ARG A 16 5.58 6.39 9.08
N ASN A 17 6.37 5.34 8.84
CA ASN A 17 7.22 5.26 7.66
C ASN A 17 6.62 4.42 6.53
N TYR A 18 5.38 3.94 6.66
CA TYR A 18 4.65 3.35 5.53
C TYR A 18 4.69 4.30 4.30
N PRO A 19 4.86 3.81 3.06
CA PRO A 19 4.93 2.42 2.61
C PRO A 19 6.35 1.80 2.68
N TYR A 20 7.23 2.37 3.50
CA TYR A 20 8.65 2.03 3.63
C TYR A 20 9.47 2.41 2.38
N THR A 21 10.79 2.43 2.57
CA THR A 21 11.74 2.69 1.49
C THR A 21 11.67 1.55 0.48
N ALA A 22 11.68 1.91 -0.79
CA ALA A 22 11.78 0.96 -1.89
C ALA A 22 12.67 1.53 -2.99
N PRO A 23 13.36 0.66 -3.74
CA PRO A 23 14.11 1.05 -4.93
C PRO A 23 13.26 1.85 -5.92
N THR A 24 13.90 2.81 -6.58
CA THR A 24 13.25 3.59 -7.65
C THR A 24 13.27 2.86 -8.99
N ASP A 25 14.22 1.96 -9.19
CA ASP A 25 14.32 1.11 -10.37
C ASP A 25 13.76 -0.28 -10.07
N SER A 26 13.48 -1.03 -11.14
CA SER A 26 13.07 -2.43 -11.04
C SER A 26 14.14 -3.27 -10.35
N TYR A 27 13.72 -4.19 -9.50
CA TYR A 27 14.61 -5.12 -8.80
C TYR A 27 13.95 -6.49 -8.66
N THR A 28 14.74 -7.50 -8.36
CA THR A 28 14.24 -8.81 -7.94
C THR A 28 14.53 -8.97 -6.45
N TRP A 29 13.50 -9.24 -5.65
CA TRP A 29 13.70 -9.67 -4.27
C TRP A 29 13.94 -11.17 -4.26
N GLU A 30 15.08 -11.59 -3.74
CA GLU A 30 15.49 -12.99 -3.65
C GLU A 30 16.07 -13.25 -2.26
N ASN A 31 15.39 -14.07 -1.46
CA ASN A 31 15.88 -14.59 -0.17
C ASN A 31 16.35 -13.50 0.80
N GLY A 32 15.58 -12.41 0.90
CA GLY A 32 15.88 -11.28 1.78
C GLY A 32 16.83 -10.24 1.17
N ALA A 33 17.33 -10.45 -0.05
CA ALA A 33 18.23 -9.52 -0.73
C ALA A 33 17.63 -8.95 -2.01
N GLU A 34 18.07 -7.75 -2.36
CA GLU A 34 17.78 -7.12 -3.64
C GLU A 34 18.79 -7.58 -4.70
N ARG A 35 18.29 -7.93 -5.88
CA ARG A 35 19.06 -8.37 -7.05
C ARG A 35 18.67 -7.56 -8.28
N PRO A 36 19.54 -7.49 -9.31
CA PRO A 36 19.17 -6.89 -10.59
C PRO A 36 17.91 -7.56 -11.17
N PHE A 37 16.96 -6.74 -11.61
CA PHE A 37 15.77 -7.22 -12.28
C PHE A 37 16.10 -7.93 -13.59
N LYS A 38 15.44 -9.06 -13.83
CA LYS A 38 15.54 -9.84 -15.07
C LYS A 38 14.15 -10.01 -15.69
N PRO A 39 13.92 -9.50 -16.91
CA PRO A 39 12.60 -9.61 -17.56
C PRO A 39 12.08 -11.04 -17.71
N GLU A 40 12.95 -12.04 -17.81
CA GLU A 40 12.59 -13.44 -17.89
C GLU A 40 11.95 -13.98 -16.59
N ASP A 41 12.27 -13.40 -15.43
CA ASP A 41 11.75 -13.87 -14.15
C ASP A 41 10.24 -13.63 -14.01
N ARG A 42 9.66 -12.73 -14.81
CA ARG A 42 8.22 -12.40 -14.78
C ARG A 42 7.35 -13.34 -15.60
N VAL A 43 7.94 -14.15 -16.49
CA VAL A 43 7.21 -15.00 -17.43
C VAL A 43 6.38 -16.03 -16.68
N GLY A 44 5.08 -16.13 -17.00
CA GLY A 44 4.15 -17.06 -16.36
C GLY A 44 3.70 -16.64 -14.94
N ARG A 45 4.06 -15.43 -14.49
CA ARG A 45 3.65 -14.88 -13.20
C ARG A 45 2.47 -13.90 -13.35
N VAL A 46 1.76 -13.72 -12.25
CA VAL A 46 0.60 -12.82 -12.16
C VAL A 46 1.08 -11.40 -11.83
N PRO A 47 0.75 -10.38 -12.65
CA PRO A 47 1.10 -8.99 -12.38
C PRO A 47 0.20 -8.41 -11.30
N VAL A 48 0.74 -8.13 -10.12
CA VAL A 48 -0.01 -7.51 -9.00
C VAL A 48 0.53 -6.12 -8.71
N LEU A 49 -0.34 -5.10 -8.75
CA LEU A 49 0.01 -3.72 -8.44
C LEU A 49 0.43 -3.57 -6.97
N ALA A 50 1.63 -3.06 -6.76
CA ALA A 50 2.17 -2.68 -5.47
C ALA A 50 1.94 -1.19 -5.22
N VAL A 51 0.70 -0.83 -4.88
CA VAL A 51 0.27 0.55 -4.61
C VAL A 51 0.68 1.07 -3.23
N GLY A 52 1.37 0.26 -2.44
CA GLY A 52 1.72 0.55 -1.06
C GLY A 52 2.95 -0.22 -0.64
N SER A 53 2.92 -0.83 0.54
CA SER A 53 4.11 -1.44 1.14
C SER A 53 4.69 -2.65 0.39
N ASN A 54 3.96 -3.23 -0.55
CA ASN A 54 4.37 -4.45 -1.28
C ASN A 54 5.51 -4.22 -2.28
N ARG A 55 5.89 -2.97 -2.54
CA ARG A 55 7.07 -2.62 -3.33
C ARG A 55 8.36 -2.57 -2.50
N ALA A 56 8.27 -2.65 -1.16
CA ALA A 56 9.42 -2.46 -0.28
C ALA A 56 10.10 -3.81 0.03
N PRO A 57 11.43 -3.92 -0.14
CA PRO A 57 12.18 -5.14 0.18
C PRO A 57 11.96 -5.63 1.62
N GLU A 58 11.94 -4.70 2.59
CA GLU A 58 11.67 -5.01 4.00
C GLU A 58 10.32 -5.72 4.19
N ARG A 59 9.30 -5.30 3.43
CA ARG A 59 7.97 -5.90 3.52
C ARG A 59 7.87 -7.24 2.85
N LEU A 60 8.58 -7.42 1.74
CA LEU A 60 8.71 -8.75 1.14
C LEU A 60 9.45 -9.70 2.10
N ALA A 61 10.51 -9.24 2.76
CA ALA A 61 11.21 -10.03 3.78
C ALA A 61 10.32 -10.41 4.97
N GLN A 62 9.49 -9.49 5.47
CA GLN A 62 8.53 -9.80 6.52
C GLN A 62 7.50 -10.87 6.11
N LYS A 63 7.05 -10.87 4.84
CA LYS A 63 6.05 -11.80 4.32
C LYS A 63 6.64 -13.16 3.93
N PHE A 64 7.76 -13.16 3.25
CA PHE A 64 8.32 -14.34 2.55
C PHE A 64 9.64 -14.84 3.15
N GLY A 65 10.38 -14.01 3.88
CA GLY A 65 11.74 -14.32 4.32
C GLY A 65 11.88 -15.53 5.27
N HIS A 66 10.77 -15.98 5.86
CA HIS A 66 10.73 -17.14 6.75
C HIS A 66 10.17 -18.41 6.08
N LEU A 67 9.77 -18.34 4.80
CA LEU A 67 9.04 -19.40 4.10
C LEU A 67 9.88 -20.16 3.06
N GLY A 68 11.17 -19.84 2.94
CA GLY A 68 12.12 -20.49 2.01
C GLY A 68 12.57 -19.57 0.89
N ASP A 69 13.07 -20.18 -0.18
CA ASP A 69 13.70 -19.47 -1.29
C ASP A 69 12.67 -18.93 -2.27
N HIS A 70 12.31 -17.65 -2.13
CA HIS A 70 11.33 -16.97 -2.97
C HIS A 70 11.99 -15.90 -3.83
N ILE A 71 11.64 -15.88 -5.11
CA ILE A 71 12.07 -14.89 -6.09
C ILE A 71 10.85 -14.07 -6.50
N ILE A 72 10.83 -12.78 -6.18
CA ILE A 72 9.74 -11.86 -6.51
C ILE A 72 10.29 -10.70 -7.35
N PRO A 73 10.08 -10.72 -8.68
CA PRO A 73 10.38 -9.58 -9.52
C PRO A 73 9.46 -8.41 -9.16
N VAL A 74 10.05 -7.25 -8.92
CA VAL A 74 9.37 -5.98 -8.63
C VAL A 74 9.72 -5.00 -9.73
N GLU A 75 8.77 -4.78 -10.62
CA GLU A 75 8.99 -4.01 -11.84
C GLU A 75 8.37 -2.62 -11.72
N ARG A 76 9.15 -1.56 -11.95
CA ARG A 76 8.62 -0.20 -12.01
C ARG A 76 7.58 -0.09 -13.13
N ALA A 77 6.48 0.60 -12.85
CA ALA A 77 5.46 0.86 -13.85
C ALA A 77 4.83 2.25 -13.68
N TYR A 78 4.20 2.73 -14.75
CA TYR A 78 3.44 3.97 -14.78
C TYR A 78 1.99 3.64 -15.12
N LEU A 79 1.06 4.05 -14.25
CA LEU A 79 -0.36 3.81 -14.43
C LEU A 79 -1.08 5.14 -14.69
N THR A 80 -1.77 5.23 -15.82
CA THR A 80 -2.49 6.45 -16.25
C THR A 80 -3.94 6.44 -15.79
N ASP A 81 -4.47 7.62 -15.46
CA ASP A 81 -5.79 7.91 -14.89
C ASP A 81 -6.00 7.42 -13.46
N PHE A 82 -4.91 7.21 -12.72
CA PHE A 82 -4.96 6.82 -11.32
C PHE A 82 -3.92 7.56 -10.48
N ASP A 83 -4.24 7.72 -9.20
CA ASP A 83 -3.27 8.10 -8.17
C ASP A 83 -3.30 7.11 -7.01
N VAL A 84 -2.28 7.18 -6.16
CA VAL A 84 -2.21 6.44 -4.91
C VAL A 84 -2.46 7.39 -3.76
N VAL A 85 -3.47 7.07 -2.97
CA VAL A 85 -4.02 7.91 -1.89
C VAL A 85 -4.15 7.09 -0.60
N TYR A 86 -4.43 7.73 0.52
CA TYR A 86 -4.65 7.05 1.79
C TYR A 86 -6.03 6.39 1.86
N ALA A 87 -6.09 5.13 2.29
CA ALA A 87 -7.33 4.43 2.59
C ALA A 87 -7.90 4.88 3.95
N ALA A 88 -9.22 4.85 4.10
CA ALA A 88 -9.92 5.31 5.30
C ALA A 88 -9.95 4.26 6.42
N HIS A 89 -8.80 3.63 6.73
CA HIS A 89 -8.68 2.70 7.85
C HIS A 89 -7.27 2.70 8.44
N ILE A 90 -7.13 2.06 9.60
CA ILE A 90 -5.85 1.88 10.28
C ILE A 90 -5.44 0.40 10.26
N THR A 91 -4.21 0.11 9.86
CA THR A 91 -3.66 -1.25 9.87
C THR A 91 -3.40 -1.75 11.30
N ALA A 92 -3.23 -3.06 11.49
CA ALA A 92 -2.91 -3.62 12.80
C ALA A 92 -1.61 -3.07 13.41
N TYR A 93 -0.70 -2.55 12.58
CA TYR A 93 0.55 -1.91 12.99
C TYR A 93 0.46 -0.37 13.03
N GLY A 94 -0.76 0.19 13.03
CA GLY A 94 -1.00 1.60 13.34
C GLY A 94 -0.77 2.58 12.19
N ALA A 95 -0.55 2.12 10.96
CA ALA A 95 -0.40 2.98 9.79
C ALA A 95 -1.77 3.28 9.14
N VAL A 96 -1.89 4.42 8.48
CA VAL A 96 -2.92 4.65 7.46
C VAL A 96 -2.37 4.10 6.14
N PRO A 97 -2.91 3.00 5.57
CA PRO A 97 -2.33 2.39 4.39
C PRO A 97 -2.76 3.11 3.12
N ALA A 98 -2.13 2.76 2.00
CA ALA A 98 -2.48 3.26 0.69
C ALA A 98 -3.63 2.45 0.06
N MET A 99 -4.29 3.09 -0.91
CA MET A 99 -5.09 2.45 -1.93
C MET A 99 -4.92 3.18 -3.26
N LEU A 100 -5.26 2.49 -4.34
CA LEU A 100 -5.42 3.12 -5.64
C LEU A 100 -6.73 3.92 -5.67
N GLN A 101 -6.77 5.04 -6.37
CA GLN A 101 -8.01 5.74 -6.70
C GLN A 101 -7.98 6.24 -8.14
N PHE A 102 -9.12 6.15 -8.82
CA PHE A 102 -9.29 6.72 -10.16
C PHE A 102 -9.17 8.25 -10.10
N SER A 103 -8.29 8.80 -10.93
CA SER A 103 -7.97 10.22 -10.98
C SER A 103 -7.61 10.58 -12.43
N PRO A 104 -8.61 10.98 -13.24
CA PRO A 104 -8.40 11.29 -14.65
C PRO A 104 -7.26 12.28 -14.89
N GLY A 105 -6.39 11.97 -15.84
CA GLY A 105 -5.23 12.79 -16.20
C GLY A 105 -4.02 12.65 -15.27
N VAL A 106 -4.11 11.87 -14.20
CA VAL A 106 -2.97 11.57 -13.32
C VAL A 106 -2.22 10.35 -13.81
N THR A 107 -0.89 10.41 -13.85
CA THR A 107 -0.05 9.24 -14.09
C THR A 107 0.84 8.98 -12.88
N VAL A 108 0.57 7.91 -12.15
CA VAL A 108 1.34 7.51 -10.97
C VAL A 108 2.46 6.53 -11.32
N GLU A 109 3.64 6.76 -10.74
CA GLU A 109 4.76 5.83 -10.73
C GLU A 109 4.60 4.89 -9.53
N LEU A 110 4.48 3.59 -9.82
CA LEU A 110 4.31 2.52 -8.85
C LEU A 110 5.14 1.29 -9.27
N ALA A 111 4.94 0.17 -8.60
CA ALA A 111 5.57 -1.09 -8.99
C ALA A 111 4.53 -2.21 -9.22
N VAL A 112 4.93 -3.21 -9.99
CA VAL A 112 4.24 -4.48 -10.17
C VAL A 112 5.08 -5.57 -9.51
N THR A 113 4.51 -6.25 -8.52
CA THR A 113 5.07 -7.51 -8.03
C THR A 113 4.57 -8.65 -8.91
N TRP A 114 5.49 -9.40 -9.50
CA TRP A 114 5.18 -10.57 -10.30
C TRP A 114 5.16 -11.81 -9.42
N LEU A 115 3.97 -12.37 -9.19
CA LEU A 115 3.78 -13.46 -8.23
C LEU A 115 3.46 -14.77 -8.95
N ASP A 116 4.10 -15.86 -8.51
CA ASP A 116 3.68 -17.20 -8.92
C ASP A 116 2.52 -17.73 -8.07
N GLN A 117 2.02 -18.92 -8.43
CA GLN A 117 0.90 -19.57 -7.76
C GLN A 117 1.17 -19.95 -6.30
N ALA A 118 2.44 -20.16 -5.91
CA ALA A 118 2.81 -20.44 -4.53
C ALA A 118 2.90 -19.15 -3.70
N GLN A 119 3.27 -18.04 -4.32
CA GLN A 119 3.42 -16.73 -3.68
C GLN A 119 2.09 -15.99 -3.47
N LEU A 120 1.11 -16.19 -4.36
CA LEU A 120 -0.20 -15.53 -4.27
C LEU A 120 -0.93 -15.80 -2.94
N PRO A 121 -1.07 -17.06 -2.46
CA PRO A 121 -1.69 -17.35 -1.17
C PRO A 121 -1.00 -16.65 0.02
N ILE A 122 0.33 -16.58 0.00
CA ILE A 122 1.13 -15.89 1.03
C ILE A 122 0.80 -14.39 1.02
N MET A 123 0.76 -13.78 -0.17
CA MET A 123 0.37 -12.37 -0.31
C MET A 123 -1.07 -12.14 0.17
N HIS A 124 -2.03 -12.99 -0.23
CA HIS A 124 -3.44 -12.92 0.19
C HIS A 124 -3.59 -12.99 1.71
N ALA A 125 -2.90 -13.90 2.40
CA ALA A 125 -2.99 -14.04 3.85
C ALA A 125 -2.67 -12.72 4.57
N THR A 126 -1.72 -11.95 4.04
CA THR A 126 -1.29 -10.68 4.64
C THR A 126 -2.16 -9.47 4.26
N GLU A 127 -2.77 -9.47 3.08
CA GLU A 127 -3.58 -8.33 2.58
C GLU A 127 -5.07 -8.48 2.92
N ILE A 128 -5.61 -9.69 2.80
CA ILE A 128 -7.05 -9.99 2.94
C ILE A 128 -7.41 -10.40 4.37
N GLY A 129 -6.43 -10.87 5.17
CA GLY A 129 -6.67 -11.37 6.53
C GLY A 129 -7.35 -10.38 7.49
N ALA A 130 -7.28 -9.07 7.20
CA ALA A 130 -7.97 -8.02 7.98
C ALA A 130 -9.31 -7.56 7.36
N ALA A 131 -9.78 -8.19 6.27
CA ALA A 131 -11.00 -7.87 5.53
C ALA A 131 -11.11 -6.42 5.01
N ASN A 132 -9.98 -5.72 4.90
CA ASN A 132 -9.95 -4.34 4.38
C ASN A 132 -9.67 -4.27 2.89
N TYR A 133 -9.35 -5.42 2.26
CA TYR A 133 -8.98 -5.50 0.85
C TYR A 133 -9.59 -6.72 0.16
N GLU A 134 -9.95 -6.55 -1.10
CA GLU A 134 -10.35 -7.62 -2.02
C GLU A 134 -9.33 -7.74 -3.16
N PHE A 135 -8.99 -8.97 -3.53
CA PHE A 135 -8.15 -9.21 -4.71
C PHE A 135 -9.00 -9.19 -5.97
N ARG A 136 -8.73 -8.23 -6.87
CA ARG A 136 -9.56 -7.94 -8.04
C ARG A 136 -8.72 -7.77 -9.30
N LEU A 137 -9.36 -8.00 -10.45
CA LEU A 137 -8.81 -7.66 -11.76
C LEU A 137 -9.10 -6.20 -12.07
N LEU A 138 -8.06 -5.44 -12.39
CA LEU A 138 -8.15 -4.09 -12.94
C LEU A 138 -7.89 -4.20 -14.45
N ASP A 139 -8.91 -3.90 -15.25
CA ASP A 139 -8.90 -4.07 -16.71
C ASP A 139 -9.16 -2.73 -17.42
N GLY A 140 -8.88 -2.67 -18.72
CA GLY A 140 -9.04 -1.46 -19.52
C GLY A 140 -8.07 -0.34 -19.15
N ILE A 141 -6.93 -0.68 -18.55
CA ILE A 141 -5.96 0.30 -18.05
C ILE A 141 -4.85 0.61 -19.06
N GLU A 142 -4.12 1.70 -18.81
CA GLU A 142 -2.83 1.96 -19.45
C GLU A 142 -1.71 1.85 -18.41
N LEU A 143 -1.17 0.64 -18.28
CA LEU A 143 -0.03 0.34 -17.42
C LEU A 143 1.23 0.18 -18.28
N ARG A 144 2.24 1.05 -18.08
CA ARG A 144 3.51 0.99 -18.81
C ARG A 144 4.64 0.49 -17.91
N LEU A 145 5.09 -0.74 -18.16
CA LEU A 145 6.22 -1.37 -17.46
C LEU A 145 7.54 -0.74 -17.93
N ASN A 146 8.34 -0.25 -16.97
CA ASN A 146 9.59 0.46 -17.22
C ASN A 146 9.48 1.58 -18.30
N GLY A 147 8.27 2.12 -18.50
CA GLY A 147 7.98 3.12 -19.54
C GLY A 147 7.97 2.58 -20.99
N LYS A 148 8.00 1.26 -21.20
CA LYS A 148 8.15 0.64 -22.52
C LYS A 148 6.97 -0.24 -22.89
N GLU A 149 6.83 -1.38 -22.22
CA GLU A 149 5.80 -2.37 -22.51
C GLU A 149 4.47 -1.94 -21.89
N ARG A 150 3.39 -2.10 -22.65
CA ARG A 150 2.04 -1.80 -22.19
C ARG A 150 1.33 -3.09 -21.78
N LEU A 151 0.74 -3.08 -20.60
CA LEU A 151 -0.32 -4.00 -20.18
C LEU A 151 -1.65 -3.24 -20.14
N ASP A 152 -2.72 -3.93 -20.50
CA ASP A 152 -4.11 -3.45 -20.42
C ASP A 152 -4.84 -3.95 -19.18
N HIS A 153 -4.22 -4.85 -18.41
CA HIS A 153 -4.75 -5.37 -17.16
C HIS A 153 -3.66 -5.66 -16.14
N ALA A 154 -4.04 -5.65 -14.86
CA ALA A 154 -3.25 -6.13 -13.73
C ALA A 154 -4.17 -6.49 -12.56
N PHE A 155 -3.65 -7.17 -11.56
CA PHE A 155 -4.38 -7.47 -10.33
C PHE A 155 -4.05 -6.47 -9.23
N LEU A 156 -4.98 -6.24 -8.32
CA LEU A 156 -4.77 -5.32 -7.21
C LEU A 156 -5.55 -5.75 -5.97
N TYR A 157 -5.08 -5.33 -4.81
CA TYR A 157 -5.82 -5.40 -3.55
C TYR A 157 -6.61 -4.10 -3.36
N VAL A 158 -7.89 -4.10 -3.71
CA VAL A 158 -8.78 -2.93 -3.64
C VAL A 158 -9.27 -2.74 -2.21
N SER A 159 -9.13 -1.53 -1.65
CA SER A 159 -9.65 -1.29 -0.31
C SER A 159 -11.17 -1.27 -0.30
N THR A 160 -11.77 -2.02 0.62
CA THR A 160 -13.23 -2.05 0.86
C THR A 160 -13.73 -0.83 1.65
N ARG A 161 -12.82 0.02 2.12
CA ARG A 161 -13.12 1.16 3.01
C ARG A 161 -13.16 2.51 2.28
N GLY A 162 -12.76 2.57 1.02
CA GLY A 162 -12.61 3.83 0.30
C GLY A 162 -11.43 4.68 0.81
N HIS A 163 -11.22 5.84 0.18
CA HIS A 163 -10.12 6.72 0.54
C HIS A 163 -10.50 7.70 1.66
N LEU A 164 -9.50 8.09 2.45
CA LEU A 164 -9.61 9.09 3.48
C LEU A 164 -9.74 10.47 2.84
N ARG A 165 -10.80 11.21 3.17
CA ARG A 165 -10.98 12.60 2.77
C ARG A 165 -10.09 13.53 3.61
N GLY A 166 -9.36 14.40 2.93
CA GLY A 166 -8.67 15.54 3.51
C GLY A 166 -9.64 16.64 3.95
N ASP A 167 -9.09 17.66 4.61
CA ASP A 167 -9.87 18.80 5.11
C ASP A 167 -10.47 19.67 3.99
N ASP A 168 -9.86 19.64 2.80
CA ASP A 168 -10.37 20.23 1.57
C ASP A 168 -11.46 19.37 0.90
N GLY A 169 -11.75 18.20 1.45
CA GLY A 169 -12.72 17.24 0.93
C GLY A 169 -12.16 16.34 -0.18
N GLU A 170 -10.91 16.50 -0.59
CA GLU A 170 -10.29 15.71 -1.65
C GLU A 170 -9.56 14.49 -1.08
N ALA A 171 -9.14 13.57 -1.95
CA ALA A 171 -8.28 12.47 -1.56
C ALA A 171 -6.90 12.99 -1.15
N ILE A 172 -6.28 12.42 -0.11
CA ILE A 172 -4.91 12.80 0.29
C ILE A 172 -3.91 11.93 -0.51
N PRO A 173 -3.10 12.49 -1.44
CA PRO A 173 -2.12 11.71 -2.18
C PRO A 173 -0.99 11.22 -1.28
N LEU A 174 -0.51 10.01 -1.52
CA LEU A 174 0.64 9.45 -0.82
C LEU A 174 1.94 10.04 -1.39
N LEU A 175 2.64 10.84 -0.58
CA LEU A 175 3.87 11.54 -1.00
C LEU A 175 4.96 10.59 -1.52
N ALA A 176 5.05 9.39 -0.94
CA ALA A 176 6.09 8.42 -1.26
C ALA A 176 6.02 7.87 -2.70
N LEU A 177 4.87 8.01 -3.38
CA LEU A 177 4.71 7.64 -4.78
C LEU A 177 4.62 8.90 -5.63
N ARG A 178 5.45 8.98 -6.66
CA ARG A 178 5.47 10.11 -7.59
C ARG A 178 4.29 10.01 -8.54
N ALA A 179 3.66 11.13 -8.88
CA ALA A 179 2.76 11.19 -10.03
C ALA A 179 2.87 12.52 -10.75
N LYS A 180 2.44 12.52 -12.00
CA LYS A 180 2.25 13.71 -12.83
C LYS A 180 0.76 14.00 -12.93
N GLY A 181 0.38 15.27 -12.94
CA GLY A 181 -1.01 15.70 -13.12
C GLY A 181 -1.88 15.68 -11.86
N ARG A 182 -1.38 15.21 -10.70
CA ARG A 182 -2.15 15.23 -9.44
C ARG A 182 -2.34 16.64 -8.88
N SER A 183 -3.44 16.85 -8.16
CA SER A 183 -3.64 18.03 -7.32
C SER A 183 -2.88 17.89 -6.00
N GLY A 184 -2.11 18.92 -5.62
CA GLY A 184 -1.37 18.95 -4.36
C GLY A 184 -0.07 18.13 -4.34
N SER A 185 0.71 18.29 -3.27
CA SER A 185 2.05 17.67 -3.12
C SER A 185 2.02 16.25 -2.56
N GLY A 186 0.87 15.79 -2.07
CA GLY A 186 0.78 14.60 -1.21
C GLY A 186 1.28 14.86 0.22
N ARG A 187 1.07 13.89 1.10
CA ARG A 187 1.52 13.91 2.51
C ARG A 187 2.25 12.62 2.87
N ALA A 188 3.19 12.70 3.81
CA ALA A 188 3.82 11.53 4.41
C ALA A 188 2.89 10.86 5.43
N THR A 189 3.08 9.56 5.70
CA THR A 189 2.11 8.81 6.53
C THR A 189 2.10 9.29 7.98
N GLY A 190 3.24 9.74 8.52
CA GLY A 190 3.28 10.41 9.82
C GLY A 190 2.42 11.67 9.89
N GLU A 191 2.38 12.49 8.83
CA GLU A 191 1.56 13.72 8.77
C GLU A 191 0.06 13.38 8.67
N VAL A 192 -0.28 12.34 7.93
CA VAL A 192 -1.67 11.86 7.85
C VAL A 192 -2.13 11.25 9.17
N LEU A 193 -1.26 10.51 9.87
CA LEU A 193 -1.57 10.03 11.22
C LEU A 193 -1.83 11.17 12.20
N GLU A 194 -1.06 12.25 12.12
CA GLU A 194 -1.29 13.44 12.94
C GLU A 194 -2.63 14.11 12.59
N THR A 195 -2.97 14.20 11.30
CA THR A 195 -4.29 14.70 10.84
C THR A 195 -5.43 13.85 11.43
N VAL A 196 -5.31 12.51 11.38
CA VAL A 196 -6.27 11.57 11.96
C VAL A 196 -6.37 11.76 13.49
N ARG A 197 -5.24 11.89 14.18
CA ARG A 197 -5.21 12.13 15.63
C ARG A 197 -5.92 13.42 16.00
N GLN A 198 -5.60 14.53 15.33
CA GLN A 198 -6.25 15.82 15.58
C GLN A 198 -7.76 15.75 15.37
N ARG A 199 -8.22 15.04 14.34
CA ARG A 199 -9.65 14.92 14.03
C ARG A 199 -10.42 14.02 15.00
N PHE A 200 -9.82 12.93 15.49
CA PHE A 200 -10.55 11.87 16.20
C PHE A 200 -10.09 11.60 17.64
N ALA A 201 -8.95 12.13 18.05
CA ALA A 201 -8.35 11.98 19.38
C ALA A 201 -7.46 13.19 19.77
N PRO A 202 -7.95 14.44 19.67
CA PRO A 202 -7.11 15.65 19.77
C PRO A 202 -6.37 15.80 21.10
N THR A 203 -6.88 15.21 22.18
CA THR A 203 -6.31 15.27 23.52
C THR A 203 -5.22 14.23 23.79
N GLN A 204 -5.00 13.26 22.88
CA GLN A 204 -3.96 12.26 23.05
C GLN A 204 -2.64 12.73 22.46
N GLU A 205 -1.52 12.48 23.16
CA GLU A 205 -0.18 12.67 22.60
C GLU A 205 0.07 11.78 21.38
N ALA A 206 0.94 12.23 20.47
CA ALA A 206 1.11 11.62 19.15
C ALA A 206 1.59 10.15 19.21
N ASP A 207 2.59 9.86 20.04
CA ASP A 207 3.11 8.49 20.21
C ASP A 207 2.09 7.62 20.96
N ALA A 208 1.45 8.16 22.00
CA ALA A 208 0.44 7.46 22.78
C ALA A 208 -0.78 7.06 21.93
N PHE A 209 -1.16 7.90 20.98
CA PHE A 209 -2.19 7.59 19.99
C PHE A 209 -1.81 6.37 19.15
N ILE A 210 -0.58 6.33 18.62
CA ILE A 210 -0.09 5.21 17.80
C ILE A 210 0.00 3.93 18.63
N PHE A 211 0.57 3.97 19.84
CA PHE A 211 0.64 2.79 20.70
C PHE A 211 -0.74 2.23 20.99
N LYS A 212 -1.71 3.09 21.30
CA LYS A 212 -3.09 2.67 21.54
C LYS A 212 -3.75 2.08 20.27
N LEU A 213 -3.49 2.65 19.09
CA LEU A 213 -3.95 2.08 17.82
C LEU A 213 -3.41 0.66 17.59
N VAL A 214 -2.19 0.36 18.02
CA VAL A 214 -1.57 -0.96 17.85
C VAL A 214 -2.08 -1.96 18.88
N GLU A 215 -2.07 -1.57 20.15
CA GLU A 215 -2.36 -2.44 21.31
C GLU A 215 -3.85 -2.72 21.50
N ASP A 216 -4.73 -1.76 21.18
CA ASP A 216 -6.17 -1.86 21.41
C ASP A 216 -6.92 -1.97 20.07
N LYS A 217 -7.29 -3.21 19.72
CA LYS A 217 -8.07 -3.51 18.51
C LYS A 217 -9.41 -2.77 18.49
N THR A 218 -10.13 -2.72 19.62
CA THR A 218 -11.43 -2.06 19.71
C THR A 218 -11.30 -0.55 19.49
N TYR A 219 -10.27 0.06 20.06
CA TYR A 219 -9.96 1.46 19.83
C TYR A 219 -9.62 1.74 18.36
N ARG A 220 -8.77 0.90 17.75
CA ARG A 220 -8.42 1.01 16.32
C ARG A 220 -9.64 0.88 15.41
N GLU A 221 -10.53 -0.06 15.70
CA GLU A 221 -11.79 -0.24 14.97
C GLU A 221 -12.72 0.97 15.14
N ALA A 222 -12.81 1.56 16.33
CA ALA A 222 -13.60 2.75 16.58
C ALA A 222 -13.05 4.00 15.87
N ILE A 223 -11.72 4.15 15.76
CA ILE A 223 -11.09 5.19 14.94
C ILE A 223 -11.38 4.94 13.46
N THR A 224 -11.18 3.72 12.97
CA THR A 224 -11.45 3.32 11.58
C THR A 224 -12.91 3.55 11.19
N ALA A 225 -13.87 3.24 12.06
CA ALA A 225 -15.29 3.46 11.81
C ALA A 225 -15.63 4.96 11.65
N ARG A 226 -14.94 5.83 12.40
CA ARG A 226 -15.09 7.29 12.26
C ARG A 226 -14.41 7.83 11.01
N MET A 227 -13.22 7.32 10.68
CA MET A 227 -12.49 7.67 9.44
C MET A 227 -13.25 7.29 8.17
N SER A 228 -13.96 6.16 8.19
CA SER A 228 -14.64 5.62 7.00
C SER A 228 -16.05 6.19 6.78
N LYS A 229 -16.56 7.05 7.67
CA LYS A 229 -17.93 7.59 7.60
C LYS A 229 -18.17 8.46 6.36
N ASP A 230 -17.16 9.21 5.93
CA ASP A 230 -17.17 10.10 4.76
C ASP A 230 -16.19 9.64 3.67
N ALA A 231 -15.71 8.39 3.77
CA ALA A 231 -14.80 7.84 2.78
C ALA A 231 -15.46 7.71 1.42
N VAL A 232 -14.66 7.89 0.37
CA VAL A 232 -15.13 7.78 -1.01
C VAL A 232 -14.69 6.42 -1.55
N PRO A 233 -15.61 5.57 -2.04
CA PRO A 233 -15.28 4.28 -2.60
C PRO A 233 -14.27 4.35 -3.76
N PHE A 234 -13.63 3.23 -4.04
CA PHE A 234 -12.82 3.08 -5.26
C PHE A 234 -13.72 3.30 -6.49
N ASN A 235 -13.38 4.27 -7.33
CA ASN A 235 -14.25 4.73 -8.41
C ASN A 235 -13.78 4.23 -9.79
N TYR A 236 -13.59 2.93 -9.91
CA TYR A 236 -13.28 2.27 -11.17
C TYR A 236 -13.79 0.82 -11.15
N GLU A 237 -14.27 0.34 -12.30
CA GLU A 237 -14.83 -1.01 -12.42
C GLU A 237 -13.73 -2.07 -12.24
N THR A 238 -14.03 -3.13 -11.50
CA THR A 238 -13.07 -4.22 -11.29
C THR A 238 -13.73 -5.58 -11.49
N GLY A 239 -13.02 -6.46 -12.17
CA GLY A 239 -13.42 -7.86 -12.36
C GLY A 239 -13.07 -8.73 -11.16
N LEU A 240 -13.64 -9.94 -11.15
CA LEU A 240 -13.13 -11.03 -10.32
C LEU A 240 -11.87 -11.61 -10.98
N PRO A 241 -10.91 -12.12 -10.19
CA PRO A 241 -9.80 -12.85 -10.77
C PRO A 241 -10.31 -14.10 -11.52
N PRO A 242 -9.64 -14.51 -12.60
CA PRO A 242 -9.96 -15.77 -13.27
C PRO A 242 -9.78 -16.93 -12.27
N LEU A 243 -10.72 -17.89 -12.33
CA LEU A 243 -10.73 -19.10 -11.50
C LEU A 243 -9.51 -19.99 -11.75
#